data_AF-A0A820HVN5-F1
#
_entry.id   AF-A0A820HVN5-F1
#
_cell.length_a   1.000
_cell.length_b   1.000
_cell.length_c   1.000
_cell.angle_alpha   90.00
_cell.angle_beta   90.00
_cell.angle_gamma   90.00
#
_symmetry.space_group_name_H-M   'P 1'
#
loop_
_entity.id
_entity.type
_entity.pdbx_description
1 polymer ?
#
loop_
_entity_poly.entity_id
_entity_poly.type
_entity_poly.pdbx_seq_one_letter_code
_entity_poly.pdbx_strand_id
1 'polypeptide(L)'
;MSPDDIFHFLGSLDNIFTYIRTVAEEKLTEDMAIQVFIERLTHVYKEIFSDEERKRVLETFCRETFEKEEIGESLKPIDSWISMLKRLIVRVLNANVSLTTPLQFYLDRTDLWSGRDSFDDLTKFEVEDDILLQHTYVILADLENKQKTVNSSLYHNQLNQ
;
A
#
# COMPACT_ATOMS: atom_id res chain seq x y z
N MET A 1 21.56 -2.10 -11.75
CA MET A 1 21.40 -3.12 -10.70
C MET A 1 21.72 -4.46 -11.33
N SER A 2 22.60 -5.27 -10.73
CA SER A 2 22.92 -6.59 -11.31
C SER A 2 21.84 -7.60 -10.93
N PRO A 3 21.62 -8.66 -11.73
CA PRO A 3 20.67 -9.73 -11.39
C PRO A 3 20.95 -10.37 -10.03
N ASP A 4 22.23 -10.50 -9.64
CA ASP A 4 22.63 -11.07 -8.35
C ASP A 4 22.22 -10.20 -7.16
N ASP A 5 22.24 -8.87 -7.34
CA ASP A 5 21.74 -7.93 -6.33
C ASP A 5 20.23 -8.10 -6.12
N ILE A 6 19.48 -8.38 -7.20
CA ILE A 6 18.03 -8.63 -7.16
C ILE A 6 17.72 -9.96 -6.45
N PHE A 7 18.48 -11.03 -6.70
CA PHE A 7 18.25 -12.31 -6.04
C PHE A 7 18.60 -12.29 -4.55
N HIS A 8 19.70 -11.62 -4.18
CA HIS A 8 20.07 -11.44 -2.78
C HIS A 8 19.07 -10.52 -2.04
N PHE A 9 18.48 -9.57 -2.76
CA PHE A 9 17.41 -8.67 -2.33
C PHE A 9 16.06 -9.39 -2.11
N LEU A 10 15.62 -10.21 -3.06
CA LEU A 10 14.41 -11.02 -2.91
C LEU A 10 14.56 -12.01 -1.74
N GLY A 11 15.75 -12.58 -1.56
CA GLY A 11 16.05 -13.42 -0.40
C GLY A 11 16.04 -12.67 0.95
N SER A 12 16.34 -11.37 0.98
CA SER A 12 16.27 -10.58 2.23
C SER A 12 14.83 -10.22 2.58
N LEU A 13 14.00 -9.91 1.57
CA LEU A 13 12.56 -9.74 1.73
C LEU A 13 11.90 -11.05 2.19
N ASP A 14 12.17 -12.18 1.55
CA ASP A 14 11.63 -13.48 1.95
C ASP A 14 11.95 -13.82 3.42
N ASN A 15 13.13 -13.43 3.91
CA ASN A 15 13.51 -13.60 5.32
C ASN A 15 12.73 -12.67 6.26
N ILE A 16 12.55 -11.40 5.88
CA ILE A 16 11.74 -10.44 6.64
C ILE A 16 10.31 -10.95 6.76
N PHE A 17 9.71 -11.37 5.65
CA PHE A 17 8.34 -11.87 5.62
C PHE A 17 8.18 -13.21 6.32
N THR A 18 9.16 -14.13 6.20
CA THR A 18 9.16 -15.39 6.97
C THR A 18 9.15 -15.11 8.46
N TYR A 19 9.96 -14.15 8.93
CA TYR A 19 9.95 -13.76 10.33
C TYR A 19 8.63 -13.10 10.73
N ILE A 20 8.11 -12.16 9.93
CA ILE A 20 6.82 -11.50 10.24
C ILE A 20 5.71 -12.54 10.31
N ARG A 21 5.71 -13.54 9.43
CA ARG A 21 4.79 -14.68 9.47
C ARG A 21 4.93 -15.48 10.76
N THR A 22 6.14 -15.82 11.18
CA THR A 22 6.38 -16.54 12.45
C THR A 22 5.87 -15.73 13.65
N VAL A 23 5.99 -14.40 13.62
CA VAL A 23 5.44 -13.53 14.68
C VAL A 23 3.92 -13.36 14.54
N ALA A 24 3.37 -13.33 13.32
CA ALA A 24 1.93 -13.21 13.05
C ALA A 24 1.14 -14.47 13.44
N GLU A 25 1.76 -15.64 13.35
CA GLU A 25 1.23 -16.90 13.92
C GLU A 25 0.98 -16.78 15.44
N GLU A 26 1.71 -15.90 16.14
CA GLU A 26 1.45 -15.52 17.54
C GLU A 26 0.40 -14.39 17.65
N LYS A 27 -0.87 -14.65 17.29
CA LYS A 27 -2.03 -13.75 17.52
C LYS A 27 -1.71 -12.24 17.53
N LEU A 28 -1.10 -11.71 16.47
CA LEU A 28 -0.93 -10.27 16.34
C LEU A 28 -2.29 -9.62 16.10
N THR A 29 -2.53 -8.47 16.75
CA THR A 29 -3.63 -7.60 16.33
C THR A 29 -3.31 -6.97 14.98
N GLU A 30 -4.33 -6.53 14.23
CA GLU A 30 -4.17 -5.85 12.94
C GLU A 30 -3.17 -4.68 13.03
N ASP A 31 -3.29 -3.86 14.08
CA ASP A 31 -2.38 -2.74 14.32
C ASP A 31 -0.94 -3.18 14.56
N MET A 32 -0.71 -4.29 15.27
CA MET A 32 0.64 -4.81 15.50
C MET A 32 1.25 -5.40 14.23
N ALA A 33 0.47 -6.10 13.41
CA ALA A 33 0.94 -6.65 12.13
C ALA A 33 1.33 -5.52 11.17
N ILE A 34 0.51 -4.47 11.10
CA ILE A 34 0.81 -3.26 10.35
C ILE A 34 2.06 -2.59 10.90
N GLN A 35 2.18 -2.40 12.22
CA GLN A 35 3.34 -1.75 12.81
C GLN A 35 4.64 -2.53 12.56
N VAL A 36 4.64 -3.85 12.69
CA VAL A 36 5.80 -4.71 12.40
C VAL A 36 6.19 -4.65 10.91
N PHE A 37 5.19 -4.66 10.02
CA PHE A 37 5.40 -4.47 8.59
C PHE A 37 6.04 -3.11 8.30
N ILE A 38 5.47 -2.03 8.86
CA ILE A 38 5.98 -0.67 8.72
C ILE A 38 7.40 -0.57 9.26
N GLU A 39 7.70 -1.01 10.49
CA GLU A 39 9.02 -0.87 11.11
C GLU A 39 10.10 -1.61 10.29
N ARG A 40 9.80 -2.82 9.81
CA ARG A 40 10.78 -3.61 9.06
C ARG A 40 10.93 -3.18 7.62
N LEU A 41 9.85 -2.71 7.00
CA LEU A 41 9.92 -2.17 5.65
C LEU A 41 10.44 -0.75 5.60
N THR A 42 10.28 0.08 6.63
CA THR A 42 10.85 1.44 6.65
C THR A 42 12.36 1.43 6.52
N HIS A 43 13.03 0.50 7.19
CA HIS A 43 14.49 0.34 7.12
C HIS A 43 14.95 -0.19 5.76
N VAL A 44 14.14 -1.03 5.17
CA VAL A 44 14.47 -1.78 3.96
C VAL A 44 14.17 -0.91 2.74
N TYR A 45 13.03 -0.20 2.70
CA TYR A 45 12.58 0.57 1.55
C TYR A 45 13.38 1.81 1.21
N LYS A 46 13.91 2.55 2.21
CA LYS A 46 14.77 3.71 1.95
C LYS A 46 16.09 3.30 1.28
N GLU A 47 16.50 2.06 1.46
CA GLU A 47 17.71 1.49 0.86
C GLU A 47 17.41 0.79 -0.48
N ILE A 48 16.16 0.39 -0.74
CA ILE A 48 15.75 -0.36 -1.93
C ILE A 48 15.32 0.52 -3.09
N PHE A 49 14.40 1.46 -2.84
CA PHE A 49 13.78 2.24 -3.91
C PHE A 49 14.40 3.62 -3.95
N SER A 50 14.90 4.00 -5.13
CA SER A 50 15.41 5.35 -5.33
C SER A 50 14.31 6.39 -5.08
N ASP A 51 14.70 7.63 -4.80
CA ASP A 51 13.72 8.71 -4.63
C ASP A 51 12.88 8.89 -5.91
N GLU A 52 13.50 8.69 -7.09
CA GLU A 52 12.84 8.75 -8.39
C GLU A 52 11.81 7.62 -8.56
N GLU A 53 12.14 6.40 -8.16
CA GLU A 53 11.21 5.27 -8.22
C GLU A 53 10.03 5.46 -7.28
N ARG A 54 10.28 5.88 -6.04
CA ARG A 54 9.22 6.20 -5.08
C ARG A 54 8.30 7.28 -5.61
N LYS A 55 8.88 8.35 -6.16
CA LYS A 55 8.11 9.44 -6.77
C LYS A 55 7.26 8.95 -7.94
N ARG A 56 7.84 8.17 -8.87
CA ARG A 56 7.14 7.60 -10.03
C ARG A 56 5.94 6.76 -9.59
N VAL A 57 6.16 5.84 -8.66
CA VAL A 57 5.13 4.94 -8.13
C VAL A 57 3.98 5.75 -7.52
N LEU A 58 4.30 6.74 -6.69
CA LEU A 58 3.29 7.56 -6.01
C LEU A 58 2.48 8.41 -7.00
N GLU A 59 3.14 9.11 -7.91
CA GLU A 59 2.48 9.95 -8.91
C GLU A 59 1.58 9.12 -9.83
N THR A 60 2.05 7.95 -10.24
CA THR A 60 1.29 7.03 -11.11
C THR A 60 0.10 6.46 -10.35
N PHE A 61 0.33 5.93 -9.15
CA PHE A 61 -0.74 5.37 -8.33
C PHE A 61 -1.84 6.40 -8.06
N CYS A 62 -1.50 7.62 -7.64
CA CYS A 62 -2.51 8.65 -7.34
C CYS A 62 -3.33 9.02 -8.58
N ARG A 63 -2.64 9.28 -9.71
CA ARG A 63 -3.27 9.66 -10.98
C ARG A 63 -4.24 8.61 -11.49
N GLU A 64 -3.87 7.33 -11.41
CA GLU A 64 -4.69 6.23 -11.93
C GLU A 64 -5.80 5.79 -10.96
N THR A 65 -5.81 6.29 -9.72
CA THR A 65 -6.77 5.90 -8.68
C THR A 65 -7.65 7.09 -8.25
N PHE A 66 -7.58 7.52 -6.99
CA PHE A 66 -8.52 8.49 -6.41
C PHE A 66 -8.42 9.91 -6.99
N GLU A 67 -7.36 10.24 -7.74
CA GLU A 67 -7.25 11.52 -8.47
C GLU A 67 -7.81 11.43 -9.91
N LYS A 68 -8.17 10.23 -10.37
CA LYS A 68 -8.72 10.02 -11.72
C LYS A 68 -10.12 10.64 -11.82
N GLU A 69 -10.33 11.43 -12.87
CA GLU A 69 -11.57 12.21 -13.05
C GLU A 69 -12.82 11.33 -13.10
N GLU A 70 -12.73 10.18 -13.77
CA GLU A 70 -13.85 9.25 -13.98
C GLU A 70 -13.94 8.12 -12.93
N ILE A 71 -13.30 8.28 -11.76
CA ILE A 71 -13.39 7.26 -10.71
C ILE A 71 -14.75 7.29 -10.00
N GLY A 72 -15.21 6.11 -9.55
CA GLY A 72 -16.41 6.00 -8.71
C GLY A 72 -16.31 6.87 -7.45
N GLU A 73 -17.41 7.55 -7.08
CA GLU A 73 -17.47 8.44 -5.91
C GLU A 73 -17.08 7.74 -4.59
N SER A 74 -17.36 6.44 -4.50
CA SER A 74 -17.00 5.56 -3.39
C SER A 74 -15.48 5.39 -3.21
N LEU A 75 -14.73 5.57 -4.30
CA LEU A 75 -13.28 5.42 -4.38
C LEU A 75 -12.52 6.75 -4.40
N LYS A 76 -13.19 7.91 -4.40
CA LYS A 76 -12.54 9.21 -4.24
C LYS A 76 -11.90 9.42 -2.86
N PRO A 77 -12.49 8.93 -1.74
CA PRO A 77 -11.89 9.13 -0.43
C PRO A 77 -10.57 8.35 -0.26
N ILE A 78 -9.51 9.06 0.13
CA ILE A 78 -8.20 8.45 0.46
C ILE A 78 -8.35 7.38 1.56
N ASP A 79 -9.28 7.57 2.49
CA ASP A 79 -9.56 6.63 3.60
C ASP A 79 -9.93 5.23 3.10
N SER A 80 -10.66 5.13 1.99
CA SER A 80 -11.03 3.85 1.37
C SER A 80 -9.78 3.10 0.92
N TRP A 81 -8.84 3.81 0.28
CA TRP A 81 -7.57 3.25 -0.18
C TRP A 81 -6.66 2.87 0.97
N ILE A 82 -6.53 3.72 1.99
CA ILE A 82 -5.75 3.39 3.20
C ILE A 82 -6.29 2.12 3.85
N SER A 83 -7.62 2.01 4.02
CA SER A 83 -8.24 0.82 4.63
C SER A 83 -7.99 -0.44 3.80
N MET A 84 -8.14 -0.33 2.48
CA MET A 84 -7.89 -1.42 1.55
C MET A 84 -6.43 -1.89 1.61
N LEU A 85 -5.46 -0.97 1.53
CA LEU A 85 -4.04 -1.29 1.54
C LEU A 85 -3.60 -1.91 2.88
N LYS A 86 -4.18 -1.46 4.01
CA LYS A 86 -3.95 -2.10 5.33
C LYS A 86 -4.45 -3.55 5.35
N ARG A 87 -5.66 -3.81 4.86
CA ARG A 87 -6.20 -5.17 4.74
C ARG A 87 -5.36 -6.04 3.81
N LEU A 88 -4.85 -5.46 2.72
CA LEU A 88 -3.95 -6.14 1.80
C LEU A 88 -2.67 -6.58 2.50
N ILE A 89 -2.02 -5.68 3.24
CA ILE A 89 -0.81 -5.99 4.01
C ILE A 89 -1.06 -7.16 4.97
N VAL A 90 -2.12 -7.11 5.76
CA VAL A 90 -2.47 -8.18 6.70
C VAL A 90 -2.67 -9.52 5.98
N ARG A 91 -3.33 -9.53 4.82
CA ARG A 91 -3.55 -10.76 4.05
C ARG A 91 -2.29 -11.28 3.37
N VAL A 92 -1.46 -10.42 2.80
CA VAL A 92 -0.18 -10.79 2.17
C VAL A 92 0.78 -11.32 3.23
N LEU A 93 0.81 -10.76 4.44
CA LEU A 93 1.60 -11.29 5.54
C LEU A 93 1.19 -12.70 5.96
N ASN A 94 -0.09 -13.02 5.83
CA ASN A 94 -0.64 -14.32 6.18
C ASN A 94 -0.56 -15.35 5.04
N ALA A 95 -0.17 -14.95 3.83
CA ALA A 95 -0.14 -15.81 2.65
C ALA A 95 1.26 -15.83 2.03
N ASN A 96 1.74 -16.99 1.59
CA ASN A 96 3.06 -17.11 0.95
C ASN A 96 3.04 -16.56 -0.50
N VAL A 97 2.88 -15.25 -0.63
CA VAL A 97 2.63 -14.53 -1.89
C VAL A 97 3.92 -13.87 -2.39
N SER A 98 4.15 -13.94 -3.70
CA SER A 98 5.27 -13.23 -4.35
C SER A 98 5.04 -11.72 -4.37
N LEU A 99 6.02 -10.95 -3.85
CA LEU A 99 5.97 -9.49 -3.81
C LEU A 99 6.22 -8.82 -5.17
N THR A 100 6.67 -9.59 -6.15
CA THR A 100 6.84 -9.15 -7.54
C THR A 100 5.55 -9.28 -8.36
N THR A 101 4.44 -9.61 -7.71
CA THR A 101 3.12 -9.65 -8.33
C THR A 101 2.59 -8.22 -8.51
N PRO A 102 2.00 -7.88 -9.66
CA PRO A 102 1.32 -6.60 -9.87
C PRO A 102 0.27 -6.32 -8.79
N LEU A 103 0.25 -5.08 -8.31
CA LEU A 103 -0.68 -4.63 -7.27
C LEU A 103 -2.13 -4.70 -7.75
N GLN A 104 -2.39 -4.46 -9.04
CA GLN A 104 -3.73 -4.48 -9.65
C GLN A 104 -4.51 -5.76 -9.34
N PHE A 105 -3.86 -6.93 -9.36
CA PHE A 105 -4.49 -8.22 -9.04
C PHE A 105 -5.18 -8.24 -7.67
N TYR A 106 -4.69 -7.42 -6.73
CA TYR A 106 -5.27 -7.27 -5.41
C TYR A 106 -6.26 -6.12 -5.34
N LEU A 107 -6.06 -5.07 -6.14
CA LEU A 107 -7.02 -3.97 -6.24
C LEU A 107 -8.38 -4.43 -6.79
N ASP A 108 -8.39 -5.41 -7.70
CA ASP A 108 -9.60 -6.00 -8.27
C ASP A 108 -10.41 -6.87 -7.29
N ARG A 109 -9.83 -7.20 -6.13
CA ARG A 109 -10.46 -8.11 -5.16
C ARG A 109 -11.48 -7.38 -4.31
N THR A 110 -12.76 -7.58 -4.61
CA THR A 110 -13.90 -7.04 -3.87
C THR A 110 -13.87 -7.29 -2.36
N ASP A 111 -13.28 -8.41 -1.90
CA ASP A 111 -13.20 -8.76 -0.48
C ASP A 111 -12.17 -7.93 0.32
N LEU A 112 -11.31 -7.16 -0.35
CA LEU A 112 -10.39 -6.20 0.27
C LEU A 112 -11.04 -4.84 0.53
N TRP A 113 -12.16 -4.55 -0.12
CA TRP A 113 -12.87 -3.29 -0.01
C TRP A 113 -13.93 -3.33 1.10
N SER A 114 -14.32 -2.16 1.60
CA SER A 114 -15.18 -2.03 2.78
C SER A 114 -16.69 -2.22 2.51
N GLY A 115 -17.04 -2.78 1.35
CA GLY A 115 -18.39 -3.20 0.98
C GLY A 115 -19.32 -2.08 0.50
N ARG A 116 -18.85 -0.83 0.40
CA ARG A 116 -19.57 0.28 -0.26
C ARG A 116 -19.19 0.48 -1.72
N ASP A 117 -18.09 -0.13 -2.15
CA ASP A 117 -17.53 0.03 -3.48
C ASP A 117 -18.17 -1.03 -4.41
N SER A 118 -18.83 -0.58 -5.47
CA SER A 118 -19.45 -1.50 -6.42
C SER A 118 -18.39 -2.14 -7.32
N PHE A 119 -18.61 -3.37 -7.78
CA PHE A 119 -17.72 -4.01 -8.77
C PHE A 119 -17.49 -3.11 -9.99
N ASP A 120 -18.54 -2.38 -10.40
CA ASP A 120 -18.47 -1.42 -11.51
C ASP A 120 -17.50 -0.27 -11.21
N ASP A 121 -17.37 0.17 -9.96
CA ASP A 121 -16.40 1.20 -9.59
C ASP A 121 -14.96 0.69 -9.64
N LEU A 122 -14.74 -0.59 -9.31
CA LEU A 122 -13.41 -1.21 -9.37
C LEU A 122 -12.88 -1.31 -10.81
N THR A 123 -13.77 -1.34 -11.81
CA THR A 123 -13.38 -1.34 -13.23
C THR A 123 -12.94 0.04 -13.75
N LYS A 124 -13.09 1.11 -12.96
CA LYS A 124 -12.82 2.49 -13.41
C LYS A 124 -11.38 2.95 -13.16
N PHE A 125 -10.58 2.16 -12.45
CA PHE A 125 -9.16 2.42 -12.24
C PHE A 125 -8.33 1.25 -12.77
N GLU A 126 -7.10 1.53 -13.17
CA GLU A 126 -6.14 0.53 -13.61
C GLU A 126 -4.74 1.05 -13.29
N VAL A 127 -4.02 0.37 -12.41
CA VAL A 127 -2.67 0.73 -12.02
C VAL A 127 -1.67 -0.03 -12.88
N GLU A 128 -0.60 0.63 -13.31
CA GLU A 128 0.45 0.04 -14.14
C GLU A 128 1.01 -1.27 -13.54
N ASP A 129 1.26 -2.27 -14.40
CA ASP A 129 1.73 -3.60 -14.00
C ASP A 129 3.10 -3.60 -13.31
N ASP A 130 3.90 -2.55 -13.50
CA ASP A 130 5.19 -2.37 -12.84
C ASP A 130 5.04 -1.84 -11.39
N ILE A 131 3.83 -1.44 -10.98
CA ILE A 131 3.50 -1.18 -9.59
C ILE A 131 3.16 -2.50 -8.91
N LEU A 132 4.17 -3.11 -8.33
CA LEU A 132 4.12 -4.41 -7.66
C LEU A 132 3.65 -4.32 -6.19
N LEU A 133 3.33 -5.46 -5.59
CA LEU A 133 3.00 -5.59 -4.16
C LEU A 133 4.08 -5.02 -3.23
N GLN A 134 5.35 -5.13 -3.60
CA GLN A 134 6.45 -4.49 -2.88
C GLN A 134 6.41 -2.95 -2.90
N HIS A 135 5.46 -2.30 -3.58
CA HIS A 135 5.28 -0.86 -3.52
C HIS A 135 4.18 -0.43 -2.54
N THR A 136 3.39 -1.38 -2.02
CA THR A 136 2.24 -1.11 -1.14
C THR A 136 2.62 -0.28 0.10
N TYR A 137 3.80 -0.49 0.68
CA TYR A 137 4.23 0.28 1.84
C TYR A 137 4.49 1.76 1.50
N VAL A 138 5.16 2.06 0.39
CA VAL A 138 5.45 3.44 -0.03
C VAL A 138 4.15 4.19 -0.28
N ILE A 139 3.23 3.53 -0.99
CA ILE A 139 1.90 4.07 -1.27
C ILE A 139 1.17 4.35 0.04
N LEU A 140 1.05 3.35 0.93
CA LEU A 140 0.34 3.52 2.19
C LEU A 140 0.93 4.66 3.05
N ALA A 141 2.25 4.71 3.19
CA ALA A 141 2.93 5.74 3.98
C ALA A 141 2.66 7.15 3.44
N ASP A 142 2.66 7.33 2.12
CA ASP A 142 2.35 8.62 1.49
C ASP A 142 0.88 9.01 1.70
N LEU A 143 -0.05 8.07 1.50
CA LEU A 143 -1.48 8.33 1.70
C LEU A 143 -1.80 8.71 3.15
N GLU A 144 -1.21 8.01 4.14
CA GLU A 144 -1.36 8.38 5.55
C GLU A 144 -0.79 9.76 5.86
N ASN A 145 0.31 10.15 5.22
CA ASN A 145 0.86 11.50 5.36
C ASN A 145 -0.07 12.55 4.74
N LYS A 146 -0.58 12.32 3.52
CA LYS A 146 -1.57 13.19 2.88
C LYS A 146 -2.81 13.38 3.76
N GLN A 147 -3.33 12.29 4.33
CA GLN A 147 -4.48 12.32 5.25
C GLN A 147 -4.19 13.16 6.50
N LYS A 148 -3.02 13.01 7.12
CA LYS A 148 -2.60 13.82 8.29
C LYS A 148 -2.50 15.30 7.94
N THR A 149 -1.97 15.66 6.76
CA THR A 149 -1.86 17.05 6.31
C THR A 149 -3.23 17.68 6.06
N VAL A 150 -4.16 16.94 5.44
CA VAL A 150 -5.54 17.40 5.23
C VAL A 150 -6.26 17.60 6.56
N ASN A 151 -6.16 16.65 7.49
CA ASN A 151 -6.80 16.78 8.79
C ASN A 151 -6.21 17.97 9.58
N SER A 152 -4.90 18.15 9.54
CA SER A 152 -4.22 19.27 10.23
C SER A 152 -4.60 20.65 9.66
N SER A 153 -4.80 20.76 8.34
CA SER A 153 -5.24 22.01 7.71
C SER A 153 -6.71 22.32 8.00
N LEU A 154 -7.57 21.30 8.09
CA LEU A 154 -8.97 21.45 8.51
C LEU A 154 -9.08 21.95 9.97
N TYR A 155 -8.29 21.41 10.90
CA TYR A 155 -8.25 21.89 12.28
C TYR A 155 -7.74 23.34 12.38
N HIS A 156 -6.77 23.73 11.56
CA HIS A 156 -6.27 25.10 11.54
C HIS A 156 -7.31 26.10 11.00
N ASN A 157 -8.13 25.69 10.03
CA ASN A 157 -9.19 26.54 9.46
C ASN A 157 -10.41 26.70 10.38
N GLN A 158 -10.67 25.73 11.28
CA GLN A 158 -11.77 25.80 12.26
C GLN A 158 -11.45 26.66 13.49
N LEU A 159 -10.16 26.88 13.81
CA LEU A 159 -9.73 27.73 14.92
C LEU A 159 -9.62 29.22 14.56
N ASN A 160 -9.68 29.52 13.26
CA ASN A 160 -9.58 30.88 12.71
C ASN A 160 -10.94 31.41 12.20
N GLN A 161 -12.05 30.74 12.53
CA GLN A 161 -13.43 31.19 12.30
C GLN A 161 -14.13 31.43 13.62
#